data_AF-A0A0V0RAJ1-F1
#
_entry.id   AF-A0A0V0RAJ1-F1
#
_cell.length_a   1.000
_cell.length_b   1.000
_cell.length_c   1.000
_cell.angle_alpha   90.00
_cell.angle_beta   90.00
_cell.angle_gamma   90.00
#
_symmetry.space_group_name_H-M   'P 1'
#
loop_
_entity.id
_entity.type
_entity.pdbx_description
1 polymer ?
#
loop_
_entity_poly.entity_id
_entity_poly.type
_entity_poly.pdbx_seq_one_letter_code
_entity_poly.pdbx_strand_id
1 'polypeptide(L)'
;MALGQNSNKIYEKGRNNNNYGHQQLKDDYNCYQQSYHNTNSKQDKKLQLQEIKSQSQSISVLSPFAKKWTQQQNQSLKDLKEDLRVLSKALDKSTLNSQSNGFFYGFNDNDYQQQSYQNENNFDLLQIDQDREQMTKKWKEKLDLYKKEAFLQLKAASQNVQSNFNNLQKELQKVIDKNKLKLKEYFKKKVQIQIEKILIKSRPKVKNYLKDPDMPESIQDVVDDVVDENWELLQNNIMSAIDVAEIKEENIMDGANKKRHWCCQLNIFYHLQRFYLYTMQPYDRSFWWQIRQPQYYLFQLLKLVSYLSINNFFYVLIFLAINKRDEWQLIRYILEFKAFQFLSVGCISTIRGMLQFYFCASLNNYQNENDLQRCERSGPKAELYDSIGFFLIIFMCWLSFLFLQCAENKGKWKDLYVKHVKDDYVRNKEHKCFCCTFTLEKGGRLKGFMLYDLFVVIFCALLFVVMYIFLDKQEEWQVKQILYLVKTIYGMLMFPFMLFVIPQFNEILTRSKETGYDKYANCLPRFIDADNMKAKLQKQFQENLDDENLDVLL
;
A
#
# COMPACT_ATOMS: atom_id res chain seq x y z
N MET A 1 32.18 -46.77 -43.78
CA MET A 1 31.24 -46.89 -44.91
C MET A 1 29.84 -46.79 -44.37
N ALA A 2 29.03 -45.94 -45.01
CA ALA A 2 27.60 -45.68 -44.80
C ALA A 2 27.15 -45.23 -43.40
N LEU A 3 27.21 -43.91 -43.16
CA LEU A 3 26.13 -43.06 -42.62
C LEU A 3 26.71 -41.69 -42.25
N GLY A 4 26.79 -40.80 -43.23
CA GLY A 4 27.27 -39.43 -43.05
C GLY A 4 26.97 -38.64 -44.30
N GLN A 5 25.78 -38.03 -44.36
CA GLN A 5 25.37 -36.94 -45.26
C GLN A 5 23.87 -36.69 -45.09
N ASN A 6 23.46 -35.88 -44.09
CA ASN A 6 22.17 -35.16 -44.13
C ASN A 6 21.95 -34.09 -43.05
N SER A 7 22.96 -33.27 -42.75
CA SER A 7 22.84 -32.19 -41.72
C SER A 7 22.96 -30.76 -42.24
N ASN A 8 23.04 -30.53 -43.57
CA ASN A 8 23.27 -29.18 -44.14
C ASN A 8 22.07 -28.53 -44.86
N LYS A 9 20.81 -28.92 -44.57
CA LYS A 9 19.62 -28.26 -45.16
C LYS A 9 18.64 -27.62 -44.16
N ILE A 10 19.02 -27.48 -42.89
CA ILE A 10 18.13 -26.90 -41.84
C ILE A 10 18.60 -25.50 -41.38
N TYR A 11 19.76 -25.00 -41.83
CA TYR A 11 20.32 -23.73 -41.34
C TYR A 11 19.96 -22.45 -42.13
N GLU A 12 19.14 -22.51 -43.19
CA GLU A 12 18.74 -21.31 -43.95
C GLU A 12 17.26 -20.89 -43.82
N LYS A 13 16.44 -21.62 -43.05
CA LYS A 13 15.03 -21.23 -42.80
C LYS A 13 14.78 -20.46 -41.49
N GLY A 14 15.84 -20.08 -40.78
CA GLY A 14 15.76 -19.41 -39.48
C GLY A 14 15.89 -17.88 -39.48
N ARG A 15 16.03 -17.23 -40.64
CA ARG A 15 16.33 -15.77 -40.70
C ARG A 15 15.15 -14.84 -41.02
N ASN A 16 13.95 -15.38 -41.27
CA ASN A 16 12.77 -14.57 -41.65
C ASN A 16 11.66 -14.44 -40.59
N ASN A 17 11.88 -14.89 -39.33
CA ASN A 17 10.84 -14.81 -38.29
C ASN A 17 10.96 -13.63 -37.29
N ASN A 18 11.88 -12.68 -37.52
CA ASN A 18 12.02 -11.51 -36.64
C ASN A 18 11.03 -10.36 -36.92
N ASN A 19 10.15 -10.48 -37.93
CA ASN A 19 9.15 -9.44 -38.23
C ASN A 19 7.75 -9.70 -37.66
N TYR A 20 7.44 -10.91 -37.17
CA TYR A 20 6.11 -11.20 -36.61
C TYR A 20 5.95 -10.74 -35.15
N GLY A 21 7.03 -10.64 -34.37
CA GLY A 21 6.98 -10.15 -32.99
C GLY A 21 6.75 -8.65 -32.85
N HIS A 22 7.15 -7.85 -33.85
CA HIS A 22 6.99 -6.40 -33.83
C HIS A 22 5.60 -5.92 -34.31
N GLN A 23 4.93 -6.72 -35.15
CA GLN A 23 3.57 -6.43 -35.61
C GLN A 23 2.55 -6.70 -34.49
N GLN A 24 2.73 -7.79 -33.74
CA GLN A 24 1.79 -8.20 -32.68
C GLN A 24 1.85 -7.26 -31.45
N LEU A 25 3.03 -6.73 -31.12
CA LEU A 25 3.18 -5.66 -30.12
C LEU A 25 2.59 -4.31 -30.56
N LYS A 26 2.50 -4.05 -31.88
CA LYS A 26 1.85 -2.85 -32.43
C LYS A 26 0.33 -2.97 -32.41
N ASP A 27 -0.19 -4.16 -32.68
CA ASP A 27 -1.64 -4.42 -32.70
C ASP A 27 -2.23 -4.41 -31.27
N ASP A 28 -1.49 -4.94 -30.28
CA ASP A 28 -1.88 -4.87 -28.86
C ASP A 28 -1.80 -3.43 -28.31
N TYR A 29 -0.83 -2.62 -28.75
CA TYR A 29 -0.70 -1.21 -28.36
C TYR A 29 -1.80 -0.33 -28.97
N ASN A 30 -2.20 -0.61 -30.22
CA ASN A 30 -3.27 0.12 -30.91
C ASN A 30 -4.67 -0.23 -30.36
N CYS A 31 -4.89 -1.47 -29.92
CA CYS A 31 -6.13 -1.88 -29.25
C CYS A 31 -6.28 -1.23 -27.86
N TYR A 32 -5.16 -1.02 -27.15
CA TYR A 32 -5.13 -0.33 -25.86
C TYR A 32 -5.36 1.20 -25.99
N GLN A 33 -4.82 1.82 -27.05
CA GLN A 33 -5.03 3.25 -27.35
C GLN A 33 -6.48 3.57 -27.76
N GLN A 34 -7.17 2.66 -28.46
CA GLN A 34 -8.58 2.86 -28.86
C GLN A 34 -9.58 2.75 -27.69
N SER A 35 -9.23 2.03 -26.61
CA SER A 35 -10.08 1.95 -25.41
C SER A 35 -9.89 3.15 -24.47
N TYR A 36 -8.71 3.79 -24.47
CA TYR A 36 -8.38 4.92 -23.58
C TYR A 36 -8.88 6.28 -24.07
N HIS A 37 -9.23 6.41 -25.36
CA HIS A 37 -9.65 7.69 -25.94
C HIS A 37 -11.17 7.96 -25.89
N ASN A 38 -11.98 7.03 -25.37
CA ASN A 38 -13.45 7.11 -25.47
C ASN A 38 -14.20 7.38 -24.15
N THR A 39 -13.51 7.71 -23.05
CA THR A 39 -14.16 7.91 -21.73
C THR A 39 -13.89 9.25 -21.04
N ASN A 40 -13.23 10.21 -21.70
CA ASN A 40 -13.03 11.54 -21.12
C ASN A 40 -13.47 12.65 -22.09
N SER A 41 -14.75 13.04 -22.04
CA SER A 41 -15.21 14.40 -22.38
C SER A 41 -16.74 14.42 -22.53
N LYS A 42 -17.45 14.78 -21.46
CA LYS A 42 -18.67 15.64 -21.45
C LYS A 42 -19.42 15.59 -20.12
N GLN A 43 -19.24 14.54 -19.32
CA GLN A 43 -19.99 14.34 -18.06
C GLN A 43 -19.39 15.14 -16.89
N ASP A 44 -18.06 15.17 -16.74
CA ASP A 44 -17.39 15.86 -15.63
C ASP A 44 -17.53 17.39 -15.65
N LYS A 45 -17.63 17.99 -16.85
CA LYS A 45 -17.86 19.43 -16.99
C LYS A 45 -19.28 19.84 -16.59
N LYS A 46 -20.26 18.93 -16.64
CA LYS A 46 -21.64 19.21 -16.18
C LYS A 46 -21.77 19.11 -14.66
N LEU A 47 -21.04 18.18 -14.03
CA LEU A 47 -21.03 18.03 -12.57
C LEU A 47 -20.42 19.24 -11.88
N GLN A 48 -19.27 19.73 -12.37
CA GLN A 48 -18.62 20.95 -11.84
C GLN A 48 -19.49 22.21 -12.01
N LEU A 49 -20.27 22.32 -13.09
CA LEU A 49 -21.18 23.46 -13.29
C LEU A 49 -22.42 23.41 -12.38
N GLN A 50 -22.86 22.22 -11.98
CA GLN A 50 -23.95 22.03 -11.01
C GLN A 50 -23.50 22.34 -9.57
N GLU A 51 -22.25 22.00 -9.22
CA GLU A 51 -21.65 22.31 -7.93
C GLU A 51 -21.43 23.84 -7.73
N ILE A 52 -21.05 24.55 -8.79
CA ILE A 52 -20.93 26.02 -8.76
C ILE A 52 -22.31 26.70 -8.61
N LYS A 53 -23.36 26.12 -9.20
CA LYS A 53 -24.74 26.63 -9.08
C LYS A 53 -25.33 26.40 -7.69
N SER A 54 -25.08 25.25 -7.06
CA SER A 54 -25.54 24.97 -5.68
C SER A 54 -24.81 25.83 -4.64
N GLN A 55 -23.52 26.14 -4.87
CA GLN A 55 -22.76 27.09 -4.04
C GLN A 55 -23.25 28.54 -4.19
N SER A 56 -23.75 28.96 -5.36
CA SER A 56 -24.34 30.30 -5.52
C SER A 56 -25.67 30.47 -4.79
N GLN A 57 -26.46 29.41 -4.61
CA GLN A 57 -27.77 29.47 -3.95
C GLN A 57 -27.65 29.55 -2.42
N SER A 58 -26.60 29.00 -1.83
CA SER A 58 -26.34 29.08 -0.38
C SER A 58 -25.80 30.43 0.10
N ILE A 59 -25.39 31.32 -0.82
CA ILE A 59 -24.95 32.70 -0.51
C ILE A 59 -26.15 33.66 -0.31
N SER A 60 -27.37 33.24 -0.67
CA SER A 60 -28.58 34.06 -0.53
C SER A 60 -29.12 34.23 0.90
N VAL A 61 -28.49 33.59 1.91
CA VAL A 61 -28.92 33.61 3.32
C VAL A 61 -28.09 34.59 4.18
N LEU A 62 -27.24 35.42 3.58
CA LEU A 62 -26.42 36.40 4.30
C LEU A 62 -27.24 37.60 4.78
N SER A 63 -27.71 37.44 6.03
CA SER A 63 -28.15 38.34 7.10
C SER A 63 -28.60 39.79 6.79
N PRO A 64 -29.56 40.33 7.59
CA PRO A 64 -29.97 41.75 7.59
C PRO A 64 -28.82 42.77 7.64
N PHE A 65 -27.62 42.36 8.08
CA PHE A 65 -26.44 43.20 8.17
C PHE A 65 -25.89 43.62 6.80
N ALA A 66 -25.90 42.73 5.80
CA ALA A 66 -25.43 43.05 4.45
C ALA A 66 -26.33 44.10 3.77
N LYS A 67 -27.63 44.01 4.01
CA LYS A 67 -28.64 45.00 3.57
C LYS A 67 -28.47 46.37 4.25
N LYS A 68 -28.21 46.36 5.56
CA LYS A 68 -28.01 47.60 6.34
C LYS A 68 -26.72 48.32 5.93
N TRP A 69 -25.66 47.57 5.66
CA TRP A 69 -24.37 48.12 5.21
C TRP A 69 -24.45 48.70 3.79
N THR A 70 -25.12 48.00 2.85
CA THR A 70 -25.35 48.56 1.50
C THR A 70 -26.23 49.80 1.52
N GLN A 71 -27.22 49.89 2.41
CA GLN A 71 -28.00 51.12 2.61
C GLN A 71 -27.15 52.29 3.12
N GLN A 72 -26.25 52.04 4.08
CA GLN A 72 -25.41 53.10 4.66
C GLN A 72 -24.35 53.60 3.67
N GLN A 73 -23.81 52.72 2.84
CA GLN A 73 -22.91 53.10 1.74
C GLN A 73 -23.64 53.89 0.64
N ASN A 74 -24.85 53.47 0.26
CA ASN A 74 -25.66 54.20 -0.71
C ASN A 74 -26.09 55.60 -0.20
N GLN A 75 -26.26 55.78 1.10
CA GLN A 75 -26.56 57.07 1.69
C GLN A 75 -25.33 57.99 1.67
N SER A 76 -24.16 57.48 2.07
CA SER A 76 -22.89 58.23 2.03
C SER A 76 -22.53 58.67 0.59
N LEU A 77 -22.85 57.83 -0.40
CA LEU A 77 -22.62 58.14 -1.81
C LEU A 77 -23.62 59.15 -2.39
N LYS A 78 -24.83 59.24 -1.80
CA LYS A 78 -25.80 60.30 -2.14
C LYS A 78 -25.37 61.63 -1.56
N ASP A 79 -24.91 61.66 -0.31
CA ASP A 79 -24.45 62.88 0.35
C ASP A 79 -23.23 63.46 -0.38
N LEU A 80 -22.26 62.62 -0.77
CA LEU A 80 -21.11 63.03 -1.58
C LEU A 80 -21.50 63.59 -2.96
N LYS A 81 -22.51 63.00 -3.61
CA LYS A 81 -23.02 63.50 -4.90
C LYS A 81 -23.66 64.88 -4.75
N GLU A 82 -24.34 65.12 -3.64
CA GLU A 82 -24.98 66.41 -3.38
C GLU A 82 -23.96 67.49 -3.04
N ASP A 83 -22.92 67.17 -2.26
CA ASP A 83 -21.79 68.07 -1.99
C ASP A 83 -21.05 68.46 -3.28
N LEU A 84 -20.81 67.49 -4.19
CA LEU A 84 -20.22 67.76 -5.50
C LEU A 84 -21.12 68.64 -6.38
N ARG A 85 -22.45 68.50 -6.24
CA ARG A 85 -23.43 69.32 -6.96
C ARG A 85 -23.46 70.77 -6.44
N VAL A 86 -23.33 70.96 -5.13
CA VAL A 86 -23.20 72.28 -4.50
C VAL A 86 -21.89 72.95 -4.94
N LEU A 87 -20.78 72.21 -4.99
CA LEU A 87 -19.49 72.69 -5.49
C LEU A 87 -19.55 73.07 -6.98
N SER A 88 -20.19 72.25 -7.83
CA SER A 88 -20.41 72.57 -9.24
C SER A 88 -21.23 73.85 -9.41
N LYS A 89 -22.32 74.00 -8.65
CA LYS A 89 -23.14 75.23 -8.68
C LYS A 89 -22.37 76.46 -8.18
N ALA A 90 -21.48 76.30 -7.21
CA ALA A 90 -20.61 77.38 -6.75
C ALA A 90 -19.57 77.79 -7.81
N LEU A 91 -19.03 76.82 -8.55
CA LEU A 91 -18.15 77.06 -9.69
C LEU A 91 -18.89 77.78 -10.83
N ASP A 92 -20.06 77.31 -11.24
CA ASP A 92 -20.83 77.94 -12.34
C ASP A 92 -21.26 79.38 -11.99
N LYS A 93 -21.56 79.65 -10.72
CA LYS A 93 -21.88 81.00 -10.23
C LYS A 93 -20.66 81.92 -10.23
N SER A 94 -19.44 81.38 -10.14
CA SER A 94 -18.20 82.14 -10.30
C SER A 94 -17.87 82.45 -11.76
N THR A 95 -18.23 81.55 -12.69
CA THR A 95 -18.05 81.73 -14.14
C THR A 95 -19.07 82.70 -14.74
N LEU A 96 -20.28 82.76 -14.18
CA LEU A 96 -21.33 83.71 -14.61
C LEU A 96 -21.07 85.16 -14.18
N ASN A 97 -20.34 85.39 -13.09
CA ASN A 97 -19.96 86.76 -12.67
C ASN A 97 -18.78 87.33 -13.47
N SER A 98 -18.13 86.56 -14.35
CA SER A 98 -17.11 87.06 -15.29
C SER A 98 -17.65 87.34 -16.70
N GLN A 99 -18.96 87.14 -16.96
CA GLN A 99 -19.56 87.32 -18.29
C GLN A 99 -20.63 88.42 -18.37
N SER A 100 -20.81 89.26 -17.34
CA SER A 100 -21.84 90.32 -17.36
C SER A 100 -21.40 91.69 -17.89
N ASN A 101 -20.30 91.79 -18.67
CA ASN A 101 -19.97 93.03 -19.40
C ASN A 101 -19.41 92.69 -20.80
N GLY A 102 -20.18 93.01 -21.85
CA GLY A 102 -19.80 92.91 -23.28
C GLY A 102 -20.77 92.02 -24.07
N PHE A 103 -21.99 92.44 -24.39
CA PHE A 103 -22.42 93.21 -25.57
C PHE A 103 -22.19 92.54 -26.94
N PHE A 104 -23.29 92.47 -27.71
CA PHE A 104 -23.54 91.87 -29.02
C PHE A 104 -22.58 92.28 -30.16
N TYR A 105 -22.32 91.37 -31.12
CA TYR A 105 -22.77 91.41 -32.53
C TYR A 105 -22.42 90.09 -33.24
N GLY A 106 -23.32 89.59 -34.08
CA GLY A 106 -23.05 88.48 -35.00
C GLY A 106 -22.68 88.97 -36.40
N PHE A 107 -21.96 88.15 -37.18
CA PHE A 107 -22.34 87.65 -38.51
C PHE A 107 -21.20 86.81 -39.13
N ASN A 108 -21.61 86.00 -40.10
CA ASN A 108 -20.89 85.01 -40.90
C ASN A 108 -19.67 85.51 -41.69
N ASP A 109 -18.80 84.51 -41.94
CA ASP A 109 -18.04 84.15 -43.14
C ASP A 109 -17.31 85.19 -44.02
N ASN A 110 -16.08 84.76 -44.33
CA ASN A 110 -15.26 84.96 -45.53
C ASN A 110 -14.23 86.10 -45.61
N ASP A 111 -13.03 85.64 -46.00
CA ASP A 111 -12.02 86.25 -46.87
C ASP A 111 -10.99 87.30 -46.38
N TYR A 112 -9.73 86.92 -46.67
CA TYR A 112 -8.56 87.66 -47.15
C TYR A 112 -7.95 88.87 -46.39
N GLN A 113 -6.66 88.64 -46.09
CA GLN A 113 -5.47 89.50 -46.27
C GLN A 113 -5.18 90.79 -45.46
N GLN A 114 -3.96 90.76 -44.91
CA GLN A 114 -2.88 91.78 -44.89
C GLN A 114 -2.94 93.06 -44.03
N GLN A 115 -1.86 93.16 -43.23
CA GLN A 115 -0.93 94.30 -43.05
C GLN A 115 -1.28 95.50 -42.13
N SER A 116 -0.53 95.54 -41.02
CA SER A 116 0.34 96.64 -40.54
C SER A 116 -0.18 98.08 -40.45
N TYR A 117 -0.26 98.65 -39.24
CA TYR A 117 0.75 99.56 -38.65
C TYR A 117 0.25 100.20 -37.32
N GLN A 118 1.14 100.16 -36.31
CA GLN A 118 1.39 101.09 -35.19
C GLN A 118 0.24 101.47 -34.21
N ASN A 119 0.34 101.09 -32.94
CA ASN A 119 1.14 101.72 -31.85
C ASN A 119 0.70 103.14 -31.52
N GLU A 120 -0.01 103.29 -30.39
CA GLU A 120 0.38 104.13 -29.24
C GLU A 120 -0.77 104.09 -28.22
N ASN A 121 -0.53 103.41 -27.09
CA ASN A 121 -1.22 103.49 -25.77
C ASN A 121 -1.03 102.16 -25.00
N ASN A 122 0.20 101.64 -25.01
CA ASN A 122 0.52 100.28 -24.55
C ASN A 122 1.29 100.24 -23.21
N PHE A 123 1.18 101.28 -22.38
CA PHE A 123 1.96 101.37 -21.15
C PHE A 123 1.13 101.11 -19.87
N ASP A 124 -0.15 101.49 -19.83
CA ASP A 124 -1.00 101.25 -18.64
C ASP A 124 -1.73 99.88 -18.64
N LEU A 125 -1.89 99.25 -19.81
CA LEU A 125 -2.43 97.89 -19.94
C LEU A 125 -1.42 96.79 -19.54
N LEU A 126 -0.12 97.07 -19.70
CA LEU A 126 0.94 96.09 -19.39
C LEU A 126 1.09 95.86 -17.87
N GLN A 127 0.81 96.87 -17.05
CA GLN A 127 0.94 96.78 -15.60
C GLN A 127 -0.24 96.06 -14.95
N ILE A 128 -1.45 96.22 -15.51
CA ILE A 128 -2.66 95.48 -15.11
C ILE A 128 -2.54 94.00 -15.47
N ASP A 129 -1.95 93.67 -16.62
CA ASP A 129 -1.73 92.28 -17.03
C ASP A 129 -0.64 91.58 -16.20
N GLN A 130 0.43 92.29 -15.80
CA GLN A 130 1.44 91.76 -14.88
C GLN A 130 0.88 91.46 -13.48
N ASP A 131 0.03 92.33 -12.93
CA ASP A 131 -0.61 92.09 -11.63
C ASP A 131 -1.66 90.97 -11.70
N ARG A 132 -2.37 90.84 -12.83
CA ARG A 132 -3.26 89.68 -13.09
C ARG A 132 -2.49 88.38 -13.21
N GLU A 133 -1.34 88.37 -13.88
CA GLU A 133 -0.48 87.19 -13.95
C GLU A 133 0.08 86.82 -12.58
N GLN A 134 0.54 87.78 -11.77
CA GLN A 134 1.00 87.49 -10.42
C GLN A 134 -0.13 86.95 -9.52
N MET A 135 -1.32 87.54 -9.59
CA MET A 135 -2.49 87.09 -8.83
C MET A 135 -2.96 85.70 -9.26
N THR A 136 -3.03 85.42 -10.57
CA THR A 136 -3.41 84.10 -11.08
C THR A 136 -2.36 83.04 -10.77
N LYS A 137 -1.07 83.39 -10.77
CA LYS A 137 0.02 82.50 -10.35
C LYS A 137 -0.07 82.15 -8.86
N LYS A 138 -0.28 83.16 -8.00
CA LYS A 138 -0.45 82.97 -6.55
C LYS A 138 -1.71 82.18 -6.19
N TRP A 139 -2.80 82.36 -6.94
CA TRP A 139 -4.03 81.57 -6.81
C TRP A 139 -3.85 80.14 -7.30
N LYS A 140 -3.16 79.91 -8.41
CA LYS A 140 -2.81 78.55 -8.89
C LYS A 140 -1.96 77.80 -7.86
N GLU A 141 -0.94 78.45 -7.31
CA GLU A 141 -0.10 77.84 -6.26
C GLU A 141 -0.91 77.47 -5.01
N LYS A 142 -1.80 78.35 -4.54
CA LYS A 142 -2.72 78.02 -3.42
C LYS A 142 -3.67 76.87 -3.78
N LEU A 143 -4.25 76.89 -4.99
CA LEU A 143 -5.18 75.86 -5.44
C LEU A 143 -4.49 74.49 -5.53
N ASP A 144 -3.27 74.45 -6.04
CA ASP A 144 -2.46 73.23 -6.12
C ASP A 144 -2.06 72.73 -4.73
N LEU A 145 -1.78 73.64 -3.79
CA LEU A 145 -1.51 73.29 -2.40
C LEU A 145 -2.75 72.64 -1.73
N TYR A 146 -3.93 73.25 -1.88
CA TYR A 146 -5.19 72.68 -1.37
C TYR A 146 -5.56 71.35 -2.02
N LYS A 147 -5.36 71.21 -3.35
CA LYS A 147 -5.56 69.94 -4.04
C LYS A 147 -4.63 68.85 -3.50
N LYS A 148 -3.38 69.20 -3.22
CA LYS A 148 -2.38 68.27 -2.68
C LYS A 148 -2.73 67.83 -1.26
N GLU A 149 -3.18 68.75 -0.39
CA GLU A 149 -3.68 68.42 0.94
C GLU A 149 -4.95 67.55 0.89
N ALA A 150 -5.93 67.91 0.07
CA ALA A 150 -7.14 67.12 -0.12
C ALA A 150 -6.84 65.72 -0.64
N PHE A 151 -5.92 65.58 -1.61
CA PHE A 151 -5.50 64.29 -2.13
C PHE A 151 -4.76 63.45 -1.07
N LEU A 152 -3.91 64.08 -0.25
CA LEU A 152 -3.24 63.40 0.87
C LEU A 152 -4.24 62.89 1.91
N GLN A 153 -5.23 63.70 2.28
CA GLN A 153 -6.29 63.29 3.20
C GLN A 153 -7.14 62.16 2.61
N LEU A 154 -7.50 62.25 1.32
CA LEU A 154 -8.27 61.21 0.63
C LEU A 154 -7.48 59.89 0.55
N LYS A 155 -6.16 59.97 0.29
CA LYS A 155 -5.28 58.80 0.25
C LYS A 155 -5.12 58.17 1.63
N ALA A 156 -4.96 58.98 2.68
CA ALA A 156 -4.91 58.50 4.06
C ALA A 156 -6.24 57.84 4.48
N ALA A 157 -7.39 58.44 4.13
CA ALA A 157 -8.70 57.86 4.38
C ALA A 157 -8.90 56.53 3.63
N SER A 158 -8.52 56.47 2.35
CA SER A 158 -8.57 55.25 1.53
C SER A 158 -7.71 54.13 2.11
N GLN A 159 -6.47 54.43 2.53
CA GLN A 159 -5.59 53.47 3.18
C GLN A 159 -6.17 52.95 4.50
N ASN A 160 -6.78 53.84 5.31
CA ASN A 160 -7.43 53.46 6.55
C ASN A 160 -8.62 52.52 6.29
N VAL A 161 -9.48 52.84 5.31
CA VAL A 161 -10.58 51.97 4.87
C VAL A 161 -10.08 50.62 4.39
N GLN A 162 -9.01 50.58 3.58
CA GLN A 162 -8.48 49.32 3.05
C GLN A 162 -7.83 48.47 4.15
N SER A 163 -7.17 49.09 5.13
CA SER A 163 -6.63 48.38 6.30
C SER A 163 -7.74 47.78 7.16
N ASN A 164 -8.83 48.52 7.38
CA ASN A 164 -10.00 48.05 8.13
C ASN A 164 -10.71 46.91 7.38
N PHE A 165 -10.81 46.98 6.05
CA PHE A 165 -11.38 45.92 5.24
C PHE A 165 -10.55 44.63 5.30
N ASN A 166 -9.22 44.73 5.20
CA ASN A 166 -8.32 43.58 5.32
C ASN A 166 -8.38 42.96 6.73
N ASN A 167 -8.48 43.78 7.77
CA ASN A 167 -8.65 43.29 9.15
C ASN A 167 -10.00 42.58 9.32
N LEU A 168 -11.08 43.13 8.76
CA LEU A 168 -12.41 42.51 8.78
C LEU A 168 -12.41 41.16 8.03
N GLN A 169 -11.76 41.07 6.88
CA GLN A 169 -11.63 39.81 6.13
C GLN A 169 -10.85 38.76 6.93
N LYS A 170 -9.78 39.14 7.63
CA LYS A 170 -9.02 38.23 8.50
C LYS A 170 -9.87 37.70 9.66
N GLU A 171 -10.63 38.57 10.33
CA GLU A 171 -11.52 38.15 11.41
C GLU A 171 -12.67 37.26 10.91
N LEU A 172 -13.24 37.57 9.74
CA LEU A 172 -14.25 36.72 9.11
C LEU A 172 -13.70 35.33 8.77
N GLN A 173 -12.47 35.25 8.22
CA GLN A 173 -11.83 33.99 7.90
C GLN A 173 -11.59 33.15 9.16
N LYS A 174 -11.13 33.78 10.27
CA LYS A 174 -11.00 33.09 11.57
C LYS A 174 -12.33 32.52 12.06
N VAL A 175 -13.43 33.24 11.91
CA VAL A 175 -14.77 32.75 12.29
C VAL A 175 -15.20 31.58 11.40
N ILE A 176 -14.97 31.66 10.09
CA ILE A 176 -15.25 30.58 9.15
C ILE A 176 -14.45 29.33 9.51
N ASP A 177 -13.15 29.45 9.77
CA ASP A 177 -12.29 28.32 10.10
C ASP A 177 -12.64 27.72 11.47
N LYS A 178 -12.97 28.55 12.46
CA LYS A 178 -13.48 28.09 13.76
C LYS A 178 -14.81 27.33 13.62
N ASN A 179 -15.71 27.78 12.76
CA ASN A 179 -16.98 27.09 12.51
C ASN A 179 -16.78 25.81 11.70
N LYS A 180 -15.86 25.78 10.73
CA LYS A 180 -15.48 24.56 10.00
C LYS A 180 -14.92 23.49 10.94
N LEU A 181 -14.08 23.87 11.91
CA LEU A 181 -13.56 22.94 12.92
C LEU A 181 -14.68 22.38 13.80
N LYS A 182 -15.56 23.24 14.33
CA LYS A 182 -16.73 22.80 15.11
C LYS A 182 -17.66 21.88 14.31
N LEU A 183 -17.89 22.20 13.03
CA LEU A 183 -18.71 21.40 12.14
C LEU A 183 -18.05 20.03 11.91
N LYS A 184 -16.74 19.99 11.66
CA LYS A 184 -15.97 18.74 11.50
C LYS A 184 -16.02 17.88 12.78
N GLU A 185 -15.86 18.48 13.95
CA GLU A 185 -15.98 17.78 15.24
C GLU A 185 -17.40 17.24 15.47
N TYR A 186 -18.43 18.02 15.15
CA TYR A 186 -19.82 17.59 15.24
C TYR A 186 -20.13 16.43 14.29
N PHE A 187 -19.71 16.52 13.03
CA PHE A 187 -19.85 15.43 12.06
C PHE A 187 -19.08 14.19 12.50
N LYS A 188 -17.83 14.34 12.98
CA LYS A 188 -17.05 13.21 13.50
C LYS A 188 -17.78 12.50 14.64
N LYS A 189 -18.33 13.25 15.61
CA LYS A 189 -19.11 12.66 16.72
C LYS A 189 -20.38 11.97 16.24
N LYS A 190 -21.14 12.59 15.32
CA LYS A 190 -22.35 11.99 14.74
C LYS A 190 -22.05 10.69 13.99
N VAL A 191 -20.98 10.66 13.21
CA VAL A 191 -20.52 9.48 12.47
C VAL A 191 -20.06 8.39 13.44
N GLN A 192 -19.27 8.74 14.46
CA GLN A 192 -18.84 7.78 15.49
C GLN A 192 -20.02 7.10 16.19
N ILE A 193 -21.05 7.85 16.60
CA ILE A 193 -22.25 7.30 17.23
C ILE A 193 -22.98 6.33 16.29
N GLN A 194 -23.05 6.65 14.98
CA GLN A 194 -23.68 5.75 14.02
C GLN A 194 -22.86 4.48 13.79
N ILE A 195 -21.53 4.60 13.68
CA ILE A 195 -20.64 3.45 13.54
C ILE A 195 -20.74 2.54 14.78
N GLU A 196 -20.78 3.10 15.99
CA GLU A 196 -20.97 2.31 17.22
C GLU A 196 -22.28 1.51 17.20
N LYS A 197 -23.40 2.15 16.82
CA LYS A 197 -24.69 1.46 16.68
C LYS A 197 -24.64 0.34 15.65
N ILE A 198 -24.01 0.60 14.51
CA ILE A 198 -23.82 -0.40 13.45
C ILE A 198 -22.92 -1.53 13.94
N LEU A 199 -21.84 -1.23 14.66
CA LEU A 199 -20.91 -2.22 15.23
C LEU A 199 -21.65 -3.13 16.20
N ILE A 200 -22.43 -2.58 17.14
CA ILE A 200 -23.24 -3.37 18.08
C ILE A 200 -24.22 -4.29 17.32
N LYS A 201 -24.93 -3.77 16.32
CA LYS A 201 -25.86 -4.58 15.48
C LYS A 201 -25.11 -5.62 14.63
N SER A 202 -23.85 -5.38 14.32
CA SER A 202 -23.00 -6.28 13.53
C SER A 202 -22.33 -7.39 14.34
N ARG A 203 -22.35 -7.34 15.69
CA ARG A 203 -21.75 -8.37 16.56
C ARG A 203 -22.05 -9.82 16.14
N PRO A 204 -23.32 -10.25 15.94
CA PRO A 204 -23.60 -11.61 15.48
C PRO A 204 -23.09 -11.89 14.07
N LYS A 205 -23.02 -10.88 13.20
CA LYS A 205 -22.45 -11.02 11.85
C LYS A 205 -20.94 -11.22 11.91
N VAL A 206 -20.24 -10.48 12.78
CA VAL A 206 -18.79 -10.62 13.00
C VAL A 206 -18.47 -12.01 13.55
N LYS A 207 -19.24 -12.51 14.51
CA LYS A 207 -19.14 -13.89 15.00
C LYS A 207 -19.27 -14.92 13.87
N ASN A 208 -20.37 -14.87 13.13
CA ASN A 208 -20.62 -15.79 12.01
C ASN A 208 -19.56 -15.67 10.90
N TYR A 209 -18.89 -14.52 10.81
CA TYR A 209 -17.83 -14.29 9.84
C TYR A 209 -16.48 -14.88 10.29
N LEU A 210 -16.14 -14.72 11.57
CA LEU A 210 -14.93 -15.31 12.18
C LEU A 210 -15.03 -16.84 12.26
N LYS A 211 -16.24 -17.37 12.28
CA LYS A 211 -16.50 -18.80 12.11
C LYS A 211 -16.23 -19.22 10.68
N ASP A 212 -15.16 -19.98 10.52
CA ASP A 212 -14.92 -20.71 9.28
C ASP A 212 -15.97 -21.83 9.14
N PRO A 213 -16.66 -21.96 7.99
CA PRO A 213 -17.63 -23.03 7.76
C PRO A 213 -17.05 -24.44 7.92
N ASP A 214 -15.72 -24.60 7.78
CA ASP A 214 -15.04 -25.88 7.98
C ASP A 214 -14.58 -26.13 9.43
N MET A 215 -14.72 -25.15 10.33
CA MET A 215 -14.35 -25.28 11.74
C MET A 215 -15.32 -26.22 12.49
N PRO A 216 -14.83 -27.11 13.39
CA PRO A 216 -15.70 -27.90 14.27
C PRO A 216 -16.56 -27.03 15.19
N GLU A 217 -17.79 -27.45 15.47
CA GLU A 217 -18.77 -26.71 16.29
C GLU A 217 -18.21 -26.34 17.67
N SER A 218 -17.53 -27.27 18.35
CA SER A 218 -16.89 -27.02 19.65
C SER A 218 -15.86 -25.89 19.64
N ILE A 219 -15.23 -25.61 18.49
CA ILE A 219 -14.26 -24.52 18.36
C ILE A 219 -14.97 -23.24 17.95
N GLN A 220 -16.06 -23.33 17.18
CA GLN A 220 -16.90 -22.18 16.87
C GLN A 220 -17.50 -21.56 18.14
N ASP A 221 -17.89 -22.38 19.12
CA ASP A 221 -18.40 -21.92 20.41
C ASP A 221 -17.30 -21.17 21.19
N VAL A 222 -16.07 -21.71 21.21
CA VAL A 222 -14.92 -21.02 21.82
C VAL A 222 -14.62 -19.69 21.12
N VAL A 223 -14.72 -19.63 19.80
CA VAL A 223 -14.57 -18.37 19.05
C VAL A 223 -15.66 -17.37 19.45
N ASP A 224 -16.90 -17.82 19.62
CA ASP A 224 -17.99 -16.96 20.09
C ASP A 224 -17.72 -16.38 21.48
N ASP A 225 -17.26 -17.22 22.41
CA ASP A 225 -16.93 -16.81 23.78
C ASP A 225 -15.79 -15.79 23.79
N VAL A 226 -14.72 -16.05 23.02
CA VAL A 226 -13.56 -15.13 22.91
C VAL A 226 -13.97 -13.81 22.26
N VAL A 227 -14.81 -13.83 21.23
CA VAL A 227 -15.33 -12.62 20.59
C VAL A 227 -16.22 -11.83 21.55
N ASP A 228 -17.00 -12.50 22.38
CA ASP A 228 -17.86 -11.86 23.37
C ASP A 228 -17.06 -11.21 24.49
N GLU A 229 -16.04 -11.89 25.00
CA GLU A 229 -15.14 -11.37 26.03
C GLU A 229 -14.32 -10.19 25.52
N ASN A 230 -13.87 -10.22 24.26
CA ASN A 230 -13.00 -9.22 23.66
C ASN A 230 -13.72 -8.20 22.76
N TRP A 231 -15.06 -8.14 22.81
CA TRP A 231 -15.84 -7.32 21.87
C TRP A 231 -15.48 -5.82 21.95
N GLU A 232 -15.29 -5.28 23.16
CA GLU A 232 -14.90 -3.88 23.35
C GLU A 232 -13.54 -3.56 22.71
N LEU A 233 -12.57 -4.48 22.82
CA LEU A 233 -11.26 -4.33 22.20
C LEU A 233 -11.33 -4.38 20.67
N LEU A 234 -12.10 -5.33 20.13
CA LEU A 234 -12.39 -5.44 18.70
C LEU A 234 -13.05 -4.16 18.16
N GLN A 235 -14.04 -3.64 18.87
CA GLN A 235 -14.73 -2.40 18.51
C GLN A 235 -13.74 -1.22 18.44
N ASN A 236 -12.89 -1.06 19.45
CA ASN A 236 -11.87 -0.01 19.47
C ASN A 236 -10.85 -0.15 18.31
N ASN A 237 -10.43 -1.38 18.00
CA ASN A 237 -9.51 -1.65 16.89
C ASN A 237 -10.17 -1.34 15.54
N ILE A 238 -11.43 -1.72 15.33
CA ILE A 238 -12.18 -1.41 14.10
C ILE A 238 -12.35 0.10 13.94
N MET A 239 -12.70 0.81 15.02
CA MET A 239 -12.80 2.27 15.00
C MET A 239 -11.46 2.92 14.60
N SER A 240 -10.35 2.44 15.15
CA SER A 240 -9.02 2.93 14.78
C SER A 240 -8.65 2.62 13.32
N ALA A 241 -9.10 1.47 12.80
CA ALA A 241 -8.85 1.07 11.42
C ALA A 241 -9.69 1.89 10.42
N ILE A 242 -10.95 2.21 10.76
CA ILE A 242 -11.82 3.08 9.95
C ILE A 242 -11.21 4.49 9.84
N ASP A 243 -10.70 5.03 10.95
CA ASP A 243 -10.01 6.33 10.97
C ASP A 243 -8.78 6.35 10.04
N VAL A 244 -8.16 5.19 9.77
CA VAL A 244 -7.01 5.05 8.85
C VAL A 244 -7.44 4.67 7.42
N ALA A 245 -8.57 3.99 7.25
CA ALA A 245 -9.07 3.49 5.97
C ALA A 245 -9.68 4.59 5.07
N GLU A 246 -9.79 5.83 5.55
CA GLU A 246 -10.18 7.01 4.75
C GLU A 246 -9.21 7.33 3.59
N ILE A 247 -8.14 6.54 3.43
CA ILE A 247 -7.12 6.70 2.40
C ILE A 247 -7.27 5.62 1.32
N LYS A 248 -7.96 6.02 0.24
CA LYS A 248 -8.05 5.41 -1.10
C LYS A 248 -8.61 3.98 -1.22
N GLU A 249 -9.86 3.92 -1.68
CA GLU A 249 -10.39 2.78 -2.44
C GLU A 249 -9.93 2.91 -3.91
N GLU A 250 -9.01 2.05 -4.34
CA GLU A 250 -8.76 1.80 -5.76
C GLU A 250 -8.99 0.31 -6.03
N ASN A 251 -9.65 0.01 -7.15
CA ASN A 251 -10.08 -1.33 -7.55
C ASN A 251 -8.88 -2.28 -7.72
N ILE A 252 -8.73 -3.23 -6.81
CA ILE A 252 -7.66 -4.24 -6.80
C ILE A 252 -8.29 -5.59 -7.09
N MET A 253 -8.39 -6.03 -8.37
CA MET A 253 -8.67 -7.46 -8.66
C MET A 253 -8.22 -8.03 -10.01
N ASP A 254 -7.58 -7.28 -10.92
CA ASP A 254 -7.37 -7.81 -12.29
C ASP A 254 -6.11 -8.68 -12.49
N GLY A 255 -5.27 -8.87 -11.46
CA GLY A 255 -4.01 -9.60 -11.58
C GLY A 255 -4.07 -11.12 -11.42
N ALA A 256 -5.18 -11.68 -10.91
CA ALA A 256 -5.19 -13.04 -10.34
C ALA A 256 -5.32 -14.20 -11.35
N ASN A 257 -5.51 -13.94 -12.65
CA ASN A 257 -5.90 -14.99 -13.60
C ASN A 257 -4.99 -15.12 -14.83
N LYS A 258 -3.67 -15.02 -14.67
CA LYS A 258 -2.77 -15.42 -15.77
C LYS A 258 -2.67 -16.94 -15.84
N LYS A 259 -3.56 -17.54 -16.64
CA LYS A 259 -3.43 -18.95 -17.06
C LYS A 259 -2.07 -19.11 -17.76
N ARG A 260 -1.24 -20.03 -17.28
CA ARG A 260 0.05 -20.34 -17.92
C ARG A 260 -0.18 -21.04 -19.27
N HIS A 261 0.77 -20.87 -20.19
CA HIS A 261 0.75 -21.50 -21.51
C HIS A 261 0.52 -23.03 -21.45
N TRP A 262 -0.22 -23.53 -22.44
CA TRP A 262 -0.61 -24.93 -22.60
C TRP A 262 0.57 -25.92 -22.57
N CYS A 263 1.74 -25.55 -23.10
CA CYS A 263 2.90 -26.44 -23.17
C CYS A 263 3.42 -26.89 -21.80
N CYS A 264 3.20 -26.09 -20.75
CA CYS A 264 3.59 -26.45 -19.37
C CYS A 264 2.61 -27.43 -18.71
N GLN A 265 1.40 -27.61 -19.26
CA GLN A 265 0.37 -28.45 -18.67
C GLN A 265 0.63 -29.95 -18.90
N LEU A 266 1.37 -30.35 -19.93
CA LEU A 266 1.65 -31.77 -20.17
C LEU A 266 2.72 -32.38 -19.24
N ASN A 267 3.38 -31.55 -18.42
CA ASN A 267 4.43 -32.02 -17.52
C ASN A 267 3.83 -32.64 -16.25
N ILE A 268 3.99 -33.95 -16.06
CA ILE A 268 3.53 -34.69 -14.87
C ILE A 268 4.05 -34.05 -13.57
N PHE A 269 5.30 -33.57 -13.55
CA PHE A 269 5.86 -32.90 -12.38
C PHE A 269 5.12 -31.61 -12.02
N TYR A 270 4.62 -30.88 -13.01
CA TYR A 270 3.84 -29.68 -12.78
C TYR A 270 2.47 -29.99 -12.16
N HIS A 271 1.83 -31.07 -12.60
CA HIS A 271 0.57 -31.54 -11.99
C HIS A 271 0.76 -31.96 -10.54
N LEU A 272 1.81 -32.73 -10.25
CA LEU A 272 2.14 -33.13 -8.88
C LEU A 272 2.49 -31.92 -8.00
N GLN A 273 3.29 -30.99 -8.52
CA GLN A 273 3.64 -29.74 -7.84
C GLN A 273 2.39 -28.92 -7.51
N ARG A 274 1.53 -28.67 -8.50
CA ARG A 274 0.27 -27.93 -8.33
C ARG A 274 -0.63 -28.60 -7.29
N PHE A 275 -0.77 -29.92 -7.37
CA PHE A 275 -1.59 -30.69 -6.44
C PHE A 275 -1.05 -30.57 -5.02
N TYR A 276 0.24 -30.85 -4.82
CA TYR A 276 0.88 -30.73 -3.50
C TYR A 276 0.76 -29.31 -2.92
N LEU A 277 1.12 -28.28 -3.69
CA LEU A 277 1.13 -26.90 -3.21
C LEU A 277 -0.27 -26.40 -2.85
N TYR A 278 -1.28 -26.70 -3.68
CA TYR A 278 -2.66 -26.29 -3.39
C TYR A 278 -3.28 -27.07 -2.21
N THR A 279 -2.94 -28.36 -2.06
CA THR A 279 -3.40 -29.15 -0.91
C THR A 279 -2.78 -28.66 0.39
N MET A 280 -1.48 -28.34 0.40
CA MET A 280 -0.76 -27.98 1.62
C MET A 280 -0.90 -26.50 2.00
N GLN A 281 -1.09 -25.62 1.02
CA GLN A 281 -1.08 -24.17 1.21
C GLN A 281 -2.03 -23.45 0.23
N PRO A 282 -3.33 -23.76 0.26
CA PRO A 282 -4.31 -23.04 -0.56
C PRO A 282 -4.37 -21.56 -0.17
N TYR A 283 -4.40 -20.69 -1.18
CA TYR A 283 -4.53 -19.24 -0.98
C TYR A 283 -5.97 -18.80 -0.60
N ASP A 284 -6.98 -19.58 -1.02
CA ASP A 284 -8.42 -19.29 -0.93
C ASP A 284 -9.15 -20.19 0.07
N ARG A 285 -8.46 -21.10 0.74
CA ARG A 285 -9.07 -22.03 1.70
C ARG A 285 -8.45 -21.89 3.08
N SER A 286 -9.31 -22.04 4.07
CA SER A 286 -8.94 -21.99 5.46
C SER A 286 -8.06 -23.17 5.90
N PHE A 287 -7.55 -23.07 7.12
CA PHE A 287 -6.80 -24.15 7.74
C PHE A 287 -7.69 -25.36 8.06
N TRP A 288 -8.93 -25.13 8.52
CA TRP A 288 -9.87 -26.20 8.85
C TRP A 288 -10.26 -27.02 7.61
N TRP A 289 -10.41 -26.36 6.47
CA TRP A 289 -10.60 -27.05 5.20
C TRP A 289 -9.44 -28.02 4.90
N GLN A 290 -8.19 -27.62 5.13
CA GLN A 290 -7.01 -28.48 4.89
C GLN A 290 -7.02 -29.71 5.80
N ILE A 291 -7.33 -29.53 7.10
CA ILE A 291 -7.44 -30.61 8.08
C ILE A 291 -8.51 -31.64 7.70
N ARG A 292 -9.58 -31.26 7.00
CA ARG A 292 -10.61 -32.21 6.55
C ARG A 292 -10.17 -33.07 5.36
N GLN A 293 -9.16 -32.64 4.61
CA GLN A 293 -8.72 -33.32 3.41
C GLN A 293 -7.81 -34.53 3.75
N PRO A 294 -8.14 -35.76 3.32
CA PRO A 294 -7.30 -36.93 3.60
C PRO A 294 -5.90 -36.82 2.96
N GLN A 295 -5.80 -36.10 1.83
CA GLN A 295 -4.52 -35.92 1.13
C GLN A 295 -3.55 -35.05 1.95
N TYR A 296 -4.06 -34.14 2.79
CA TYR A 296 -3.25 -33.36 3.70
C TYR A 296 -2.51 -34.28 4.69
N TYR A 297 -3.24 -35.19 5.36
CA TYR A 297 -2.62 -36.16 6.27
C TYR A 297 -1.65 -37.11 5.58
N LEU A 298 -1.96 -37.53 4.35
CA LEU A 298 -1.04 -38.37 3.58
C LEU A 298 0.31 -37.66 3.38
N PHE A 299 0.31 -36.39 3.01
CA PHE A 299 1.54 -35.61 2.87
C PHE A 299 2.23 -35.34 4.22
N GLN A 300 1.48 -35.11 5.30
CA GLN A 300 2.07 -34.96 6.63
C GLN A 300 2.71 -36.26 7.13
N LEU A 301 2.09 -37.41 6.86
CA LEU A 301 2.64 -38.71 7.18
C LEU A 301 3.92 -38.98 6.37
N LEU A 302 3.94 -38.64 5.08
CA LEU A 302 5.16 -38.73 4.26
C LEU A 302 6.31 -37.87 4.80
N LYS A 303 6.02 -36.69 5.36
CA LYS A 303 7.02 -35.86 6.07
C LYS A 303 7.48 -36.45 7.40
N LEU A 304 6.72 -37.35 8.02
CA LEU A 304 7.08 -37.97 9.31
C LEU A 304 7.85 -39.28 9.15
N VAL A 305 7.71 -39.99 8.02
CA VAL A 305 8.37 -41.26 7.76
C VAL A 305 9.88 -41.08 7.57
N SER A 306 10.64 -41.28 8.65
CA SER A 306 12.11 -41.24 8.65
C SER A 306 12.78 -42.49 8.07
N TYR A 307 12.00 -43.53 7.77
CA TYR A 307 12.52 -44.78 7.20
C TYR A 307 13.10 -44.56 5.80
N LEU A 308 14.27 -45.15 5.52
CA LEU A 308 14.97 -45.05 4.22
C LEU A 308 15.25 -43.63 3.74
N SER A 309 15.30 -42.65 4.66
CA SER A 309 15.44 -41.24 4.29
C SER A 309 14.35 -40.70 3.35
N ILE A 310 13.18 -41.34 3.31
CA ILE A 310 12.02 -40.89 2.48
C ILE A 310 11.68 -39.44 2.80
N ASN A 311 11.64 -39.09 4.09
CA ASN A 311 11.45 -37.72 4.55
C ASN A 311 12.43 -36.73 3.89
N ASN A 312 13.73 -37.06 3.88
CA ASN A 312 14.78 -36.20 3.33
C ASN A 312 14.56 -35.95 1.84
N PHE A 313 14.29 -37.00 1.07
CA PHE A 313 13.98 -36.89 -0.36
C PHE A 313 12.68 -36.11 -0.60
N PHE A 314 11.67 -36.31 0.24
CA PHE A 314 10.42 -35.58 0.13
C PHE A 314 10.62 -34.08 0.33
N TYR A 315 11.43 -33.64 1.31
CA TYR A 315 11.76 -32.22 1.48
C TYR A 315 12.58 -31.62 0.34
N VAL A 316 13.39 -32.43 -0.36
CA VAL A 316 14.05 -31.99 -1.60
C VAL A 316 13.01 -31.74 -2.68
N LEU A 317 12.02 -32.64 -2.85
CA LEU A 317 10.92 -32.44 -3.80
C LEU A 317 10.07 -31.20 -3.44
N ILE A 318 9.79 -30.99 -2.15
CA ILE A 318 9.08 -29.80 -1.67
C ILE A 318 9.89 -28.55 -2.02
N PHE A 319 11.20 -28.53 -1.75
CA PHE A 319 12.06 -27.41 -2.09
C PHE A 319 12.03 -27.11 -3.59
N LEU A 320 12.08 -28.14 -4.43
CA LEU A 320 11.95 -27.99 -5.88
C LEU A 320 10.57 -27.49 -6.29
N ALA A 321 9.51 -27.84 -5.55
CA ALA A 321 8.14 -27.39 -5.81
C ALA A 321 7.87 -25.94 -5.38
N ILE A 322 8.39 -25.47 -4.23
CA ILE A 322 8.04 -24.13 -3.71
C ILE A 322 8.61 -22.99 -4.57
N ASN A 323 8.03 -21.80 -4.37
CA ASN A 323 8.49 -20.58 -5.03
C ASN A 323 9.64 -19.95 -4.25
N LYS A 324 10.88 -20.17 -4.70
CA LYS A 324 12.09 -19.62 -4.05
C LYS A 324 12.20 -18.10 -4.12
N ARG A 325 11.36 -17.43 -4.92
CA ARG A 325 11.29 -15.97 -4.96
C ARG A 325 10.39 -15.40 -3.88
N ASP A 326 9.60 -16.21 -3.18
CA ASP A 326 8.73 -15.72 -2.12
C ASP A 326 9.37 -15.91 -0.73
N GLU A 327 9.44 -14.83 0.03
CA GLU A 327 10.06 -14.80 1.36
C GLU A 327 9.34 -15.73 2.35
N TRP A 328 8.00 -15.65 2.42
CA TRP A 328 7.21 -16.44 3.37
C TRP A 328 7.31 -17.94 3.07
N GLN A 329 7.28 -18.33 1.79
CA GLN A 329 7.43 -19.73 1.38
C GLN A 329 8.75 -20.36 1.84
N LEU A 330 9.87 -19.65 1.67
CA LEU A 330 11.18 -20.12 2.11
C LEU A 330 11.29 -20.20 3.62
N ILE A 331 10.79 -19.18 4.32
CA ILE A 331 10.77 -19.15 5.79
C ILE A 331 9.95 -20.33 6.31
N ARG A 332 8.73 -20.50 5.81
CA ARG A 332 7.85 -21.60 6.21
C ARG A 332 8.48 -22.96 5.91
N TYR A 333 9.15 -23.12 4.76
CA TYR A 333 9.91 -24.33 4.44
C TYR A 333 10.98 -24.63 5.50
N ILE A 334 11.82 -23.65 5.85
CA ILE A 334 12.88 -23.81 6.86
C ILE A 334 12.29 -24.19 8.22
N LEU A 335 11.25 -23.47 8.66
CA LEU A 335 10.63 -23.66 9.97
C LEU A 335 9.93 -25.01 10.09
N GLU A 336 9.07 -25.37 9.11
CA GLU A 336 8.43 -26.69 9.08
C GLU A 336 9.50 -27.78 9.05
N PHE A 337 10.49 -27.66 8.17
CA PHE A 337 11.55 -28.65 8.05
C PHE A 337 12.29 -28.92 9.35
N LYS A 338 12.73 -27.88 10.06
CA LYS A 338 13.45 -28.02 11.33
C LYS A 338 12.56 -28.59 12.44
N ALA A 339 11.29 -28.20 12.48
CA ALA A 339 10.34 -28.79 13.42
C ALA A 339 10.11 -30.29 13.15
N PHE A 340 9.95 -30.68 11.88
CA PHE A 340 9.81 -32.08 11.52
C PHE A 340 11.11 -32.88 11.74
N GLN A 341 12.30 -32.26 11.69
CA GLN A 341 13.54 -32.90 12.11
C GLN A 341 13.53 -33.26 13.59
N PHE A 342 13.00 -32.41 14.46
CA PHE A 342 12.83 -32.75 15.88
C PHE A 342 11.95 -33.98 16.07
N LEU A 343 10.78 -34.00 15.43
CA LEU A 343 9.86 -35.13 15.56
C LEU A 343 10.42 -36.42 14.96
N SER A 344 10.92 -36.36 13.72
CA SER A 344 11.30 -37.56 12.96
C SER A 344 12.71 -38.05 13.28
N VAL A 345 13.70 -37.14 13.33
CA VAL A 345 15.11 -37.48 13.59
C VAL A 345 15.43 -37.47 15.08
N GLY A 346 14.77 -36.63 15.88
CA GLY A 346 14.89 -36.65 17.33
C GLY A 346 14.03 -37.75 17.96
N CYS A 347 12.73 -37.51 18.10
CA CYS A 347 11.83 -38.36 18.88
C CYS A 347 11.69 -39.78 18.30
N ILE A 348 11.30 -39.91 17.02
CA ILE A 348 11.05 -41.23 16.41
C ILE A 348 12.35 -42.05 16.32
N SER A 349 13.47 -41.44 15.93
CA SER A 349 14.78 -42.12 15.93
C SER A 349 15.19 -42.58 17.33
N THR A 350 14.97 -41.76 18.36
CA THR A 350 15.28 -42.12 19.74
C THR A 350 14.47 -43.34 20.17
N ILE A 351 13.15 -43.32 19.96
CA ILE A 351 12.25 -44.44 20.30
C ILE A 351 12.67 -45.70 19.54
N ARG A 352 12.91 -45.59 18.23
CA ARG A 352 13.38 -46.72 17.40
C ARG A 352 14.70 -47.29 17.92
N GLY A 353 15.65 -46.42 18.25
CA GLY A 353 16.96 -46.81 18.76
C GLY A 353 16.88 -47.50 20.11
N MET A 354 16.05 -46.98 21.02
CA MET A 354 15.77 -47.59 22.33
C MET A 354 15.11 -48.97 22.18
N LEU A 355 14.09 -49.09 21.31
CA LEU A 355 13.45 -50.38 21.04
C LEU A 355 14.46 -51.38 20.45
N GLN A 356 15.23 -50.97 19.43
CA GLN A 356 16.23 -51.81 18.79
C GLN A 356 17.31 -52.26 19.79
N PHE A 357 17.76 -51.36 20.65
CA PHE A 357 18.66 -51.70 21.75
C PHE A 357 18.01 -52.68 22.74
N TYR A 358 16.78 -52.44 23.18
CA TYR A 358 16.06 -53.32 24.11
C TYR A 358 15.83 -54.72 23.52
N PHE A 359 15.41 -54.83 22.25
CA PHE A 359 15.26 -56.12 21.58
C PHE A 359 16.59 -56.87 21.49
N CYS A 360 17.69 -56.16 21.26
CA CYS A 360 19.02 -56.75 21.22
C CYS A 360 19.49 -57.17 22.63
N ALA A 361 19.34 -56.30 23.62
CA ALA A 361 19.90 -56.44 24.97
C ALA A 361 19.10 -57.38 25.87
N SER A 362 17.78 -57.37 25.77
CA SER A 362 16.88 -58.02 26.74
C SER A 362 16.20 -59.28 26.21
N LEU A 363 15.95 -59.35 24.90
CA LEU A 363 15.13 -60.43 24.32
C LEU A 363 15.93 -61.51 23.58
N ASN A 364 17.22 -61.28 23.34
CA ASN A 364 18.09 -62.33 22.81
C ASN A 364 18.59 -63.21 23.96
N ASN A 365 18.31 -64.51 23.87
CA ASN A 365 18.92 -65.50 24.75
C ASN A 365 20.40 -65.60 24.39
N TYR A 366 21.28 -65.08 25.24
CA TYR A 366 22.75 -65.13 25.07
C TYR A 366 23.33 -66.53 25.32
N GLN A 367 22.77 -67.57 24.68
CA GLN A 367 23.28 -68.93 24.84
C GLN A 367 24.49 -69.20 23.94
N ASN A 368 24.66 -68.47 22.84
CA ASN A 368 25.80 -68.65 21.92
C ASN A 368 26.59 -67.34 21.74
N GLU A 369 27.92 -67.44 21.53
CA GLU A 369 28.77 -66.28 21.16
C GLU A 369 28.27 -65.54 19.91
N ASN A 370 27.62 -66.27 18.98
CA ASN A 370 27.00 -65.71 17.79
C ASN A 370 25.87 -64.71 18.09
N ASP A 371 25.21 -64.84 19.24
CA ASP A 371 24.11 -63.93 19.64
C ASP A 371 24.66 -62.56 20.08
N LEU A 372 25.88 -62.52 20.63
CA LEU A 372 26.58 -61.28 20.96
C LEU A 372 26.93 -60.49 19.68
N GLN A 373 27.45 -61.18 18.65
CA GLN A 373 27.74 -60.58 17.33
C GLN A 373 26.45 -60.11 16.62
N ARG A 374 25.30 -60.70 16.94
CA ARG A 374 24.02 -60.29 16.35
C ARG A 374 23.63 -58.88 16.80
N CYS A 375 23.93 -58.53 18.04
CA CYS A 375 23.72 -57.18 18.59
C CYS A 375 24.60 -56.12 17.93
N GLU A 376 25.85 -56.46 17.62
CA GLU A 376 26.76 -55.63 16.84
C GLU A 376 26.16 -55.26 15.48
N ARG A 377 25.60 -56.26 14.78
CA ARG A 377 25.02 -56.10 13.45
C ARG A 377 23.61 -55.50 13.46
N SER A 378 22.83 -55.76 14.50
CA SER A 378 21.41 -55.43 14.57
C SER A 378 21.12 -54.26 15.51
N GLY A 379 22.14 -53.69 16.14
CA GLY A 379 22.01 -52.49 16.97
C GLY A 379 21.68 -51.23 16.16
N PRO A 380 21.29 -50.14 16.85
CA PRO A 380 20.93 -48.89 16.21
C PRO A 380 22.12 -48.26 15.50
N LYS A 381 22.13 -48.34 14.18
CA LYS A 381 23.21 -47.86 13.32
C LYS A 381 22.67 -46.98 12.21
N ALA A 382 23.45 -45.97 11.80
CA ALA A 382 23.14 -45.15 10.65
C ALA A 382 23.61 -45.86 9.38
N GLU A 383 22.70 -46.12 8.46
CA GLU A 383 23.06 -46.63 7.14
C GLU A 383 23.64 -45.50 6.26
N LEU A 384 24.33 -45.88 5.18
CA LEU A 384 24.98 -44.91 4.29
C LEU A 384 23.98 -43.91 3.69
N TYR A 385 22.82 -44.40 3.23
CA TYR A 385 21.76 -43.54 2.68
C TYR A 385 21.18 -42.60 3.74
N ASP A 386 21.11 -43.02 5.00
CA ASP A 386 20.64 -42.20 6.12
C ASP A 386 21.60 -41.07 6.48
N SER A 387 22.87 -41.31 6.23
CA SER A 387 23.95 -40.34 6.42
C SER A 387 23.97 -39.33 5.28
N ILE A 388 23.89 -39.80 4.03
CA ILE A 388 23.76 -38.92 2.85
C ILE A 388 22.51 -38.06 2.97
N GLY A 389 21.37 -38.67 3.33
CA GLY A 389 20.13 -37.95 3.57
C GLY A 389 20.27 -36.89 4.66
N PHE A 390 20.99 -37.20 5.76
CA PHE A 390 21.30 -36.27 6.85
C PHE A 390 22.13 -35.07 6.40
N PHE A 391 23.18 -35.26 5.61
CA PHE A 391 23.96 -34.13 5.10
C PHE A 391 23.19 -33.30 4.07
N LEU A 392 22.41 -33.99 3.21
CA LEU A 392 21.57 -33.34 2.21
C LEU A 392 20.55 -32.40 2.87
N ILE A 393 19.94 -32.81 4.00
CA ILE A 393 18.98 -31.95 4.70
C ILE A 393 19.63 -30.71 5.30
N ILE A 394 20.80 -30.83 5.92
CA ILE A 394 21.54 -29.68 6.43
C ILE A 394 21.84 -28.72 5.27
N PHE A 395 22.38 -29.25 4.19
CA PHE A 395 22.69 -28.46 2.99
C PHE A 395 21.47 -27.72 2.42
N MET A 396 20.33 -28.40 2.28
CA MET A 396 19.11 -27.79 1.72
C MET A 396 18.53 -26.68 2.62
N CYS A 397 18.65 -26.80 3.94
CA CYS A 397 18.23 -25.73 4.85
C CYS A 397 19.08 -24.47 4.66
N TRP A 398 20.41 -24.63 4.64
CA TRP A 398 21.33 -23.52 4.42
C TRP A 398 21.17 -22.91 3.03
N LEU A 399 20.94 -23.73 1.99
CA LEU A 399 20.64 -23.25 0.65
C LEU A 399 19.34 -22.44 0.60
N SER A 400 18.29 -22.88 1.31
CA SER A 400 17.03 -22.13 1.43
C SER A 400 17.24 -20.79 2.13
N PHE A 401 18.07 -20.76 3.17
CA PHE A 401 18.43 -19.54 3.88
C PHE A 401 19.24 -18.57 3.00
N LEU A 402 20.13 -19.07 2.14
CA LEU A 402 20.83 -18.25 1.15
C LEU A 402 19.87 -17.64 0.13
N PHE A 403 18.89 -18.40 -0.36
CA PHE A 403 17.86 -17.87 -1.27
C PHE A 403 16.97 -16.81 -0.62
N LEU A 404 16.81 -16.84 0.71
CA LEU A 404 16.02 -15.87 1.44
C LEU A 404 16.50 -14.42 1.22
N GLN A 405 17.81 -14.21 1.00
CA GLN A 405 18.36 -12.88 0.73
C GLN A 405 17.85 -12.28 -0.59
N CYS A 406 17.62 -13.15 -1.58
CA CYS A 406 17.13 -12.77 -2.90
C CYS A 406 15.61 -12.88 -3.04
N ALA A 407 14.90 -13.35 -2.01
CA ALA A 407 13.46 -13.47 -2.02
C ALA A 407 12.76 -12.10 -1.91
N GLU A 408 11.57 -12.02 -2.50
CA GLU A 408 10.66 -10.88 -2.46
C GLU A 408 9.52 -11.17 -1.50
N ASN A 409 9.03 -10.13 -0.82
CA ASN A 409 7.89 -10.24 0.07
C ASN A 409 6.60 -10.05 -0.74
N LYS A 410 6.06 -11.13 -1.32
CA LYS A 410 4.84 -11.03 -2.14
C LYS A 410 3.59 -10.87 -1.29
N GLY A 411 3.65 -11.14 0.01
CA GLY A 411 2.51 -11.01 0.92
C GLY A 411 2.07 -9.57 1.20
N LYS A 412 2.88 -8.55 0.87
CA LYS A 412 2.53 -7.13 1.09
C LYS A 412 1.70 -6.57 -0.06
N TRP A 413 0.38 -6.55 0.12
CA TRP A 413 -0.58 -5.95 -0.81
C TRP A 413 -0.27 -4.49 -1.18
N LYS A 414 0.11 -3.67 -0.19
CA LYS A 414 0.38 -2.24 -0.39
C LYS A 414 1.57 -1.97 -1.30
N ASP A 415 2.59 -2.83 -1.27
CA ASP A 415 3.79 -2.64 -2.08
C ASP A 415 3.56 -3.09 -3.53
N LEU A 416 2.73 -4.12 -3.78
CA LEU A 416 2.39 -4.55 -5.13
C LEU A 416 1.64 -3.47 -5.92
N TYR A 417 0.74 -2.73 -5.27
CA TYR A 417 -0.03 -1.67 -5.92
C TYR A 417 0.83 -0.43 -6.22
N VAL A 418 1.55 0.09 -5.22
CA VAL A 418 2.40 1.28 -5.38
C VAL A 418 3.53 1.02 -6.38
N LYS A 419 4.06 -0.21 -6.41
CA LYS A 419 5.11 -0.61 -7.34
C LYS A 419 4.61 -0.71 -8.77
N HIS A 420 3.37 -1.15 -9.03
CA HIS A 420 2.82 -1.11 -10.40
C HIS A 420 2.62 0.32 -10.92
N VAL A 421 2.18 1.26 -10.06
CA VAL A 421 1.98 2.67 -10.45
C VAL A 421 3.31 3.43 -10.62
N LYS A 422 4.36 3.08 -9.85
CA LYS A 422 5.68 3.73 -9.96
C LYS A 422 6.64 3.05 -10.94
N ASP A 423 6.57 1.73 -11.12
CA ASP A 423 7.50 1.01 -11.99
C ASP A 423 7.27 1.37 -13.45
N ASP A 424 6.05 1.69 -13.90
CA ASP A 424 5.85 2.16 -15.28
C ASP A 424 6.52 3.54 -15.54
N TYR A 425 6.84 4.30 -14.48
CA TYR A 425 7.58 5.56 -14.58
C TYR A 425 9.10 5.43 -14.32
N VAL A 426 9.52 4.44 -13.50
CA VAL A 426 10.92 4.30 -13.04
C VAL A 426 11.68 3.15 -13.71
N ARG A 427 10.99 2.20 -14.38
CA ARG A 427 11.62 1.06 -15.08
C ARG A 427 12.50 1.48 -16.27
N ASN A 428 12.60 2.77 -16.57
CA ASN A 428 13.49 3.31 -17.59
C ASN A 428 14.85 3.83 -17.07
N LYS A 429 15.20 3.74 -15.77
CA LYS A 429 16.45 4.39 -15.31
C LYS A 429 17.49 3.63 -14.51
N GLU A 430 17.24 2.48 -13.87
CA GLU A 430 18.32 1.78 -13.17
C GLU A 430 18.23 0.26 -13.29
N HIS A 431 18.83 -0.27 -14.35
CA HIS A 431 19.30 -1.66 -14.38
C HIS A 431 20.46 -1.85 -13.38
N LYS A 432 20.18 -1.87 -12.08
CA LYS A 432 21.12 -2.45 -11.10
C LYS A 432 21.03 -3.97 -11.20
N CYS A 433 22.01 -4.52 -11.90
CA CYS A 433 22.10 -5.93 -12.23
C CYS A 433 22.59 -6.79 -11.03
N PHE A 434 21.89 -7.91 -10.89
CA PHE A 434 22.30 -9.27 -10.51
C PHE A 434 22.84 -9.66 -9.13
N CYS A 435 23.41 -8.77 -8.32
CA CYS A 435 23.90 -9.18 -7.00
C CYS A 435 23.04 -8.55 -5.91
N CYS A 436 22.11 -9.34 -5.38
CA CYS A 436 21.20 -9.01 -4.28
C CYS A 436 21.91 -8.12 -3.24
N THR A 437 21.62 -6.81 -3.21
CA THR A 437 22.13 -5.93 -2.16
C THR A 437 21.69 -6.52 -0.85
N PHE A 438 22.66 -6.97 -0.05
CA PHE A 438 22.44 -7.69 1.20
C PHE A 438 21.79 -6.73 2.19
N THR A 439 20.46 -6.62 2.14
CA THR A 439 19.72 -5.82 3.09
C THR A 439 19.64 -6.61 4.38
N LEU A 440 20.29 -6.09 5.41
CA LEU A 440 20.36 -6.71 6.73
C LEU A 440 18.97 -6.96 7.36
N GLU A 441 17.91 -6.36 6.80
CA GLU A 441 16.54 -6.42 7.29
C GLU A 441 15.75 -7.67 6.85
N LYS A 442 16.11 -8.34 5.74
CA LYS A 442 15.37 -9.50 5.24
C LYS A 442 15.55 -10.73 6.13
N GLY A 443 14.47 -11.48 6.36
CA GLY A 443 14.45 -12.68 7.23
C GLY A 443 14.26 -12.41 8.73
N GLY A 444 14.17 -11.14 9.17
CA GLY A 444 13.78 -10.78 10.54
C GLY A 444 14.57 -11.51 11.63
N ARG A 445 13.84 -12.08 12.61
CA ARG A 445 14.44 -12.80 13.76
C ARG A 445 14.92 -14.21 13.41
N LEU A 446 14.65 -14.72 12.21
CA LEU A 446 15.06 -16.07 11.79
C LEU A 446 16.59 -16.22 11.77
N LYS A 447 17.33 -15.13 11.55
CA LYS A 447 18.81 -15.13 11.57
C LYS A 447 19.39 -15.66 12.88
N GLY A 448 18.77 -15.31 14.02
CA GLY A 448 19.21 -15.80 15.33
C GLY A 448 19.03 -17.32 15.45
N PHE A 449 17.92 -17.86 14.95
CA PHE A 449 17.65 -19.30 14.94
C PHE A 449 18.57 -20.06 13.98
N MET A 450 18.92 -19.48 12.83
CA MET A 450 19.90 -20.08 11.92
C MET A 450 21.32 -20.05 12.50
N LEU A 451 21.68 -19.02 13.26
CA LEU A 451 22.94 -19.01 14.00
C LEU A 451 22.96 -20.08 15.09
N TYR A 452 21.85 -20.26 15.83
CA TYR A 452 21.69 -21.37 16.76
C TYR A 452 21.86 -22.72 16.06
N ASP A 453 21.24 -22.92 14.90
CA ASP A 453 21.40 -24.13 14.11
C ASP A 453 22.86 -24.39 13.72
N LEU A 454 23.59 -23.34 13.32
CA LEU A 454 25.02 -23.45 13.03
C LEU A 454 25.82 -23.93 14.24
N PHE A 455 25.56 -23.37 15.42
CA PHE A 455 26.19 -23.81 16.66
C PHE A 455 25.89 -25.27 16.97
N VAL A 456 24.64 -25.71 16.76
CA VAL A 456 24.26 -27.13 16.94
C VAL A 456 24.99 -28.03 15.94
N VAL A 457 25.12 -27.64 14.66
CA VAL A 457 25.89 -28.40 13.67
C VAL A 457 27.36 -28.53 14.09
N ILE A 458 27.99 -27.43 14.51
CA ILE A 458 29.39 -27.44 14.97
C ILE A 458 29.54 -28.32 16.22
N PHE A 459 28.63 -28.19 17.18
CA PHE A 459 28.62 -29.01 18.40
C PHE A 459 28.51 -30.50 18.08
N CYS A 460 27.59 -30.90 17.20
CA CYS A 460 27.42 -32.29 16.78
C CYS A 460 28.64 -32.82 16.01
N ALA A 461 29.29 -31.99 15.17
CA ALA A 461 30.52 -32.37 14.48
C ALA A 461 31.69 -32.58 15.46
N LEU A 462 31.84 -31.70 16.45
CA LEU A 462 32.85 -31.85 17.51
C LEU A 462 32.59 -33.11 18.35
N LEU A 463 31.33 -33.36 18.73
CA LEU A 463 30.93 -34.56 19.47
C LEU A 463 31.28 -35.83 18.69
N PHE A 464 31.02 -35.86 17.37
CA PHE A 464 31.41 -36.97 16.50
C PHE A 464 32.93 -37.19 16.51
N VAL A 465 33.73 -36.13 16.31
CA VAL A 465 35.20 -36.23 16.29
C VAL A 465 35.74 -36.72 17.63
N VAL A 466 35.24 -36.19 18.74
CA VAL A 466 35.64 -36.62 20.08
C VAL A 466 35.33 -38.10 20.28
N MET A 467 34.10 -38.54 20.03
CA MET A 467 33.73 -39.96 20.16
C MET A 467 34.53 -40.86 19.22
N TYR A 468 34.86 -40.38 18.02
CA TYR A 468 35.68 -41.11 17.06
C TYR A 468 37.13 -41.29 17.52
N ILE A 469 37.73 -40.28 18.18
CA ILE A 469 39.09 -40.39 18.75
C ILE A 469 39.13 -41.35 19.93
N PHE A 470 38.06 -41.39 20.75
CA PHE A 470 37.97 -42.29 21.90
C PHE A 470 37.61 -43.75 21.54
N LEU A 471 37.39 -44.06 20.26
CA LEU A 471 37.20 -45.43 19.81
C LEU A 471 38.55 -46.17 19.75
N ASP A 472 38.73 -47.14 20.65
CA ASP A 472 39.94 -47.99 20.73
C ASP A 472 40.15 -48.84 19.46
N LYS A 473 39.05 -49.26 18.83
CA LYS A 473 39.05 -49.93 17.52
C LYS A 473 38.12 -49.17 16.59
N GLN A 474 38.55 -48.93 15.36
CA GLN A 474 37.74 -48.21 14.36
C GLN A 474 36.89 -49.18 13.55
N GLU A 475 36.11 -50.01 14.24
CA GLU A 475 35.23 -50.95 13.57
C GLU A 475 34.05 -50.20 12.94
N GLU A 476 33.69 -50.58 11.70
CA GLU A 476 32.71 -49.85 10.88
C GLU A 476 31.35 -49.69 11.58
N TRP A 477 30.93 -50.70 12.34
CA TRP A 477 29.64 -50.67 13.06
C TRP A 477 29.64 -49.62 14.17
N GLN A 478 30.74 -49.41 14.88
CA GLN A 478 30.85 -48.42 15.96
C GLN A 478 30.73 -47.01 15.42
N VAL A 479 31.39 -46.73 14.29
CA VAL A 479 31.28 -45.45 13.60
C VAL A 479 29.83 -45.18 13.17
N LYS A 480 29.12 -46.19 12.65
CA LYS A 480 27.70 -46.08 12.29
C LYS A 480 26.79 -45.86 13.49
N GLN A 481 27.10 -46.42 14.66
CA GLN A 481 26.36 -46.17 15.90
C GLN A 481 26.59 -44.76 16.43
N ILE A 482 27.83 -44.27 16.42
CA ILE A 482 28.15 -42.88 16.80
C ILE A 482 27.42 -41.91 15.87
N LEU A 483 27.44 -42.16 14.56
CA LEU A 483 26.74 -41.32 13.60
C LEU A 483 25.23 -41.32 13.81
N TYR A 484 24.65 -42.47 14.17
CA TYR A 484 23.24 -42.57 14.58
C TYR A 484 22.93 -41.73 15.81
N LEU A 485 23.78 -41.81 16.84
CA LEU A 485 23.64 -41.05 18.08
C LEU A 485 23.74 -39.55 17.83
N VAL A 486 24.78 -39.11 17.12
CA VAL A 486 25.00 -37.68 16.80
C VAL A 486 23.84 -37.11 15.98
N LYS A 487 23.35 -37.86 14.97
CA LYS A 487 22.16 -37.50 14.20
C LYS A 487 20.93 -37.35 15.08
N THR A 488 20.70 -38.29 16.00
CA THR A 488 19.58 -38.24 16.95
C THR A 488 19.69 -37.04 17.89
N ILE A 489 20.88 -36.75 18.43
CA ILE A 489 21.14 -35.58 19.28
C ILE A 489 20.88 -34.28 18.51
N TYR A 490 21.38 -34.17 17.28
CA TYR A 490 21.09 -33.04 16.41
C TYR A 490 19.59 -32.84 16.24
N GLY A 491 18.83 -33.92 15.97
CA GLY A 491 17.38 -33.88 15.86
C GLY A 491 16.71 -33.37 17.14
N MET A 492 17.12 -33.88 18.31
CA MET A 492 16.59 -33.44 19.60
C MET A 492 16.88 -31.95 19.88
N LEU A 493 18.05 -31.45 19.48
CA LEU A 493 18.43 -30.04 19.63
C LEU A 493 17.65 -29.09 18.71
N MET A 494 16.88 -29.60 17.73
CA MET A 494 15.96 -28.80 16.91
C MET A 494 14.64 -28.46 17.63
N PHE A 495 14.45 -28.89 18.88
CA PHE A 495 13.25 -28.60 19.67
C PHE A 495 12.76 -27.14 19.63
N PRO A 496 13.61 -26.10 19.69
CA PRO A 496 13.14 -24.71 19.65
C PRO A 496 12.33 -24.37 18.40
N PHE A 497 12.56 -25.08 17.28
CA PHE A 497 11.82 -24.86 16.03
C PHE A 497 10.39 -25.42 16.07
N MET A 498 10.06 -26.34 17.00
CA MET A 498 8.70 -26.86 17.16
C MET A 498 7.69 -25.78 17.50
N LEU A 499 8.12 -24.73 18.21
CA LEU A 499 7.27 -23.59 18.54
C LEU A 499 6.73 -22.88 17.28
N PHE A 500 7.38 -23.05 16.13
CA PHE A 500 7.00 -22.45 14.85
C PHE A 500 6.05 -23.30 14.00
N VAL A 501 5.74 -24.52 14.43
CA VAL A 501 4.65 -25.30 13.82
C VAL A 501 3.31 -24.62 14.10
N ILE A 502 3.22 -23.92 15.22
CA ILE A 502 2.05 -23.15 15.63
C ILE A 502 2.02 -21.85 14.80
N PRO A 503 1.01 -21.67 13.91
CA PRO A 503 0.97 -20.56 12.95
C PRO A 503 1.12 -19.16 13.57
N GLN A 504 0.60 -18.97 14.78
CA GLN A 504 0.59 -17.69 15.50
C GLN A 504 2.02 -17.16 15.76
N PHE A 505 2.98 -18.04 16.06
CA PHE A 505 4.36 -17.60 16.33
C PHE A 505 5.11 -17.21 15.05
N ASN A 506 4.70 -17.71 13.88
CA ASN A 506 5.35 -17.39 12.61
C ASN A 506 5.17 -15.92 12.25
N GLU A 507 3.98 -15.35 12.48
CA GLU A 507 3.72 -13.94 12.15
C GLU A 507 4.54 -12.99 13.04
N ILE A 508 4.65 -13.30 14.33
CA ILE A 508 5.37 -12.48 15.31
C ILE A 508 6.87 -12.39 14.99
N LEU A 509 7.47 -13.46 14.48
CA LEU A 509 8.92 -13.54 14.31
C LEU A 509 9.41 -13.15 12.93
N THR A 510 8.63 -13.47 11.90
CA THR A 510 9.12 -13.43 10.53
C THR A 510 8.80 -12.12 9.82
N ARG A 511 7.85 -11.31 10.33
CA ARG A 511 7.28 -10.10 9.67
C ARG A 511 6.80 -10.33 8.22
N SER A 512 6.91 -11.56 7.71
CA SER A 512 6.52 -11.96 6.38
C SER A 512 5.03 -12.25 6.39
N LYS A 513 4.31 -11.72 5.40
CA LYS A 513 2.88 -11.93 5.27
C LYS A 513 2.62 -13.25 4.56
N GLU A 514 1.61 -13.97 5.03
CA GLU A 514 1.32 -15.31 4.52
C GLU A 514 0.98 -15.27 3.02
N THR A 515 1.56 -16.21 2.28
CA THR A 515 1.22 -16.46 0.89
C THR A 515 0.60 -17.85 0.75
N GLY A 516 -0.09 -18.09 -0.34
CA GLY A 516 -0.64 -19.40 -0.68
C GLY A 516 -0.58 -19.62 -2.17
N TYR A 517 -1.01 -20.80 -2.59
CA TYR A 517 -1.08 -21.17 -3.99
C TYR A 517 -2.51 -21.20 -4.47
N ASP A 518 -2.75 -20.69 -5.67
CA ASP A 518 -3.98 -20.93 -6.39
C ASP A 518 -4.02 -22.34 -6.98
N LYS A 519 -5.16 -22.67 -7.59
CA LYS A 519 -5.31 -23.92 -8.31
C LYS A 519 -4.29 -24.07 -9.43
N TYR A 520 -3.55 -23.06 -9.87
CA TYR A 520 -2.56 -23.13 -10.94
C TYR A 520 -1.11 -23.02 -10.44
N ALA A 521 -0.87 -23.22 -9.14
CA ALA A 521 0.45 -23.07 -8.51
C ALA A 521 1.06 -21.65 -8.65
N ASN A 522 0.23 -20.64 -8.84
CA ASN A 522 0.64 -19.24 -8.70
C ASN A 522 0.64 -18.89 -7.22
N CYS A 523 1.78 -18.36 -6.76
CA CYS A 523 1.94 -17.89 -5.39
C CYS A 523 1.30 -16.51 -5.29
N LEU A 524 0.22 -16.42 -4.50
CA LEU A 524 -0.56 -15.23 -4.25
C LEU A 524 -0.54 -14.94 -2.75
N PRO A 525 -0.76 -13.70 -2.31
CA PRO A 525 -0.96 -13.45 -0.89
C PRO A 525 -2.23 -14.19 -0.42
N ARG A 526 -2.21 -14.69 0.81
CA ARG A 526 -3.31 -15.50 1.34
C ARG A 526 -4.52 -14.59 1.62
N PHE A 527 -5.69 -14.93 1.07
CA PHE A 527 -6.90 -14.09 1.11
C PHE A 527 -7.79 -14.32 2.34
N ILE A 528 -7.23 -14.93 3.37
CA ILE A 528 -8.01 -15.34 4.52
C ILE A 528 -8.19 -14.10 5.41
N ASP A 529 -9.40 -13.54 5.30
CA ASP A 529 -10.12 -12.79 6.32
C ASP A 529 -10.11 -11.26 6.33
N ALA A 530 -9.26 -10.51 5.64
CA ALA A 530 -9.38 -9.04 5.67
C ALA A 530 -10.12 -8.47 4.45
N ASP A 531 -9.70 -8.86 3.25
CA ASP A 531 -10.20 -8.22 2.02
C ASP A 531 -11.45 -8.90 1.46
N ASN A 532 -11.60 -10.22 1.65
CA ASN A 532 -12.91 -10.88 1.47
C ASN A 532 -13.92 -10.43 2.53
N MET A 533 -13.47 -10.07 3.73
CA MET A 533 -14.29 -9.49 4.78
C MET A 533 -14.73 -8.10 4.37
N LYS A 534 -13.79 -7.28 3.91
CA LYS A 534 -14.06 -5.94 3.41
C LYS A 534 -14.97 -5.97 2.17
N ALA A 535 -14.71 -6.82 1.19
CA ALA A 535 -15.51 -6.90 -0.04
C ALA A 535 -16.92 -7.48 0.22
N LYS A 536 -17.06 -8.50 1.07
CA LYS A 536 -18.39 -9.02 1.47
C LYS A 536 -19.14 -8.04 2.38
N LEU A 537 -18.48 -7.41 3.34
CA LEU A 537 -19.08 -6.37 4.17
C LEU A 537 -19.49 -5.17 3.33
N GLN A 538 -18.65 -4.70 2.41
CA GLN A 538 -18.98 -3.61 1.50
C GLN A 538 -20.19 -3.96 0.66
N LYS A 539 -20.24 -5.16 0.07
CA LYS A 539 -21.41 -5.61 -0.69
C LYS A 539 -22.67 -5.65 0.17
N GLN A 540 -22.57 -6.17 1.40
CA GLN A 540 -23.70 -6.19 2.34
C GLN A 540 -24.08 -4.79 2.84
N PHE A 541 -23.12 -3.89 3.06
CA PHE A 541 -23.38 -2.50 3.44
C PHE A 541 -24.08 -1.77 2.30
N GLN A 542 -23.66 -1.99 1.06
CA GLN A 542 -24.34 -1.48 -0.13
C GLN A 542 -25.79 -1.98 -0.17
N GLU A 543 -26.00 -3.31 -0.01
CA GLU A 543 -27.33 -3.92 0.02
C GLU A 543 -28.21 -3.33 1.16
N ASN A 544 -27.67 -3.14 2.38
CA ASN A 544 -28.43 -2.55 3.49
C ASN A 544 -28.68 -1.03 3.33
N LEU A 545 -27.76 -0.29 2.69
CA LEU A 545 -27.93 1.14 2.39
C LEU A 545 -28.98 1.35 1.31
N ASP A 546 -29.08 0.43 0.34
CA ASP A 546 -30.12 0.45 -0.69
C ASP A 546 -31.50 0.17 -0.08
N ASP A 547 -31.58 -0.70 0.95
CA ASP A 547 -32.81 -0.95 1.71
C ASP A 547 -33.22 0.22 2.64
N GLU A 548 -32.28 0.80 3.41
CA GLU A 548 -32.59 1.91 4.34
C GLU A 548 -32.83 3.26 3.64
N ASN A 549 -32.22 3.53 2.49
CA ASN A 549 -32.52 4.77 1.73
C ASN A 549 -33.90 4.74 1.07
N LEU A 550 -34.48 3.57 0.84
CA LEU A 550 -35.83 3.46 0.29
C LEU A 550 -36.89 3.94 1.31
N ASP A 551 -36.68 3.66 2.59
CA ASP A 551 -37.60 4.03 3.69
C ASP A 551 -37.41 5.45 4.24
N VAL A 552 -36.28 6.11 3.93
CA VAL A 552 -36.02 7.51 4.34
C VAL A 552 -36.34 8.52 3.22
N LEU A 553 -36.46 8.06 1.97
CA LEU A 553 -36.91 8.85 0.82
C LEU A 553 -38.42 8.71 0.53
N LEU A 554 -39.07 7.64 1.01
CA LEU A 554 -40.53 7.51 1.11
C LEU A 554 -41.04 8.15 2.41
#